data_AF-A0A7V9REI9-F1
#
_entry.id   AF-A0A7V9REI9-F1
#
_cell.length_a   1.000
_cell.length_b   1.000
_cell.length_c   1.000
_cell.angle_alpha   90.00
_cell.angle_beta   90.00
_cell.angle_gamma   90.00
#
_symmetry.space_group_name_H-M   'P 1'
#
loop_
_entity.id
_entity.type
_entity.pdbx_description
1 polymer ?
#
loop_
_entity_poly.entity_id
_entity_poly.type
_entity_poly.pdbx_seq_one_letter_code
_entity_poly.pdbx_strand_id
1 'polypeptide(L)'
;MRALLPFLLIACKPSATINSTMPVANLQSYQTVGVRVHTNAFASQGQALMLEKNVMDNLRLKCGFSSVDRAGSTPADVVLDLNITSVSRGGGGMISSQAVVDTLVVLTDGKAGELLGTVKIQGKSSGMIINNNVPETQALEVVAQTIGDLLAKSGCSGARVAKAEPPPVVTPPPLAGTNPPPAIDESKRPQAEGFNDQGKEKLYTADLAGALALFQQAVDLIPDAKYQYNVCLTLGAQEQWDPAIQACERARVMGPSAALNAKIDTRIGLLQKRQ
;
A
#
# COMPACT_ATOMS: atom_id res chain seq x y z
N MET A 1 40.48 17.12 42.85
CA MET A 1 40.22 16.54 41.51
C MET A 1 38.76 16.78 41.15
N ARG A 2 38.47 17.72 40.23
CA ARG A 2 37.11 17.92 39.69
C ARG A 2 36.94 16.95 38.51
N ALA A 3 36.00 16.01 38.63
CA ALA A 3 35.63 15.13 37.53
C ALA A 3 34.88 15.94 36.47
N LEU A 4 35.48 16.09 35.28
CA LEU A 4 34.79 16.58 34.09
C LEU A 4 33.82 15.48 33.63
N LEU A 5 32.52 15.72 33.83
CA LEU A 5 31.48 14.90 33.19
C LEU A 5 31.44 15.25 31.70
N PRO A 6 31.67 14.30 30.78
CA PRO A 6 31.49 14.57 29.36
C PRO A 6 29.99 14.78 29.09
N PHE A 7 29.62 15.99 28.68
CA PHE A 7 28.30 16.25 28.09
C PHE A 7 28.26 15.55 26.74
N LEU A 8 27.58 14.40 26.68
CA LEU A 8 27.23 13.76 25.42
C LEU A 8 26.17 14.61 24.73
N LEU A 9 26.57 15.36 23.71
CA LEU A 9 25.64 16.02 22.79
C LEU A 9 24.85 14.92 22.07
N ILE A 10 23.59 14.75 22.47
CA ILE A 10 22.65 13.84 21.80
C ILE A 10 22.25 14.52 20.48
N ALA A 11 23.01 14.27 19.42
CA ALA A 11 22.60 14.65 18.08
C ALA A 11 21.36 13.84 17.69
N CYS A 12 20.24 14.51 17.41
CA CYS A 12 19.05 13.87 16.87
C CYS A 12 19.43 13.16 15.56
N LYS A 13 19.37 11.83 15.53
CA LYS A 13 19.62 11.07 14.29
C LYS A 13 18.34 11.06 13.44
N PRO A 14 18.46 11.07 12.10
CA PRO A 14 17.32 10.78 11.24
C PRO A 14 16.71 9.43 11.63
N SER A 15 15.38 9.35 11.60
CA SER A 15 14.64 8.17 12.04
C SER A 15 13.36 8.01 11.24
N ALA A 16 12.85 6.79 11.11
CA ALA A 16 11.54 6.54 10.56
C ALA A 16 10.69 5.70 11.51
N THR A 17 9.40 6.01 11.57
CA THR A 17 8.41 5.25 12.35
C THR A 17 7.37 4.66 11.40
N ILE A 18 7.03 3.39 11.62
CA ILE A 18 5.92 2.72 10.94
C ILE A 18 4.68 2.92 11.79
N ASN A 19 3.72 3.71 11.29
CA ASN A 19 2.52 4.07 12.06
C ASN A 19 1.39 3.06 11.89
N SER A 20 1.30 2.43 10.71
CA SER A 20 0.28 1.44 10.40
C SER A 20 0.77 0.53 9.28
N THR A 21 0.41 -0.75 9.36
CA THR A 21 0.71 -1.74 8.33
C THR A 21 -0.50 -2.63 8.12
N MET A 22 -0.96 -2.77 6.88
CA MET A 22 -1.54 -4.03 6.46
C MET A 22 -0.40 -5.04 6.27
N PRO A 23 -0.59 -6.34 6.59
CA PRO A 23 0.44 -7.34 6.33
C PRO A 23 0.87 -7.29 4.87
N VAL A 24 2.17 -7.21 4.63
CA VAL A 24 2.72 -7.31 3.27
C VAL A 24 2.80 -8.78 2.89
N ALA A 25 2.24 -9.13 1.74
CA ALA A 25 2.31 -10.47 1.20
C ALA A 25 3.76 -10.96 1.06
N ASN A 26 3.96 -12.27 1.10
CA ASN A 26 5.29 -12.86 0.84
C ASN A 26 5.73 -12.53 -0.59
N LEU A 27 6.87 -11.87 -0.73
CA LEU A 27 7.41 -11.38 -2.00
C LEU A 27 8.33 -12.39 -2.71
N GLN A 28 8.49 -13.61 -2.17
CA GLN A 28 9.37 -14.64 -2.74
C GLN A 28 8.96 -15.08 -4.16
N SER A 29 7.68 -14.99 -4.50
CA SER A 29 7.15 -15.38 -5.81
C SER A 29 7.21 -14.30 -6.89
N TYR A 30 7.74 -13.13 -6.57
CA TYR A 30 7.74 -11.96 -7.45
C TYR A 30 9.17 -11.65 -7.93
N GLN A 31 9.35 -11.44 -9.23
CA GLN A 31 10.68 -11.29 -9.82
C GLN A 31 11.00 -9.84 -10.14
N THR A 32 10.03 -9.07 -10.64
CA THR A 32 10.22 -7.67 -11.01
C THR A 32 9.39 -6.74 -10.14
N VAL A 33 9.92 -5.56 -9.86
CA VAL A 33 9.21 -4.50 -9.13
C VAL A 33 9.24 -3.19 -9.92
N GLY A 34 8.08 -2.58 -10.06
CA GLY A 34 7.90 -1.23 -10.59
C GLY A 34 7.65 -0.25 -9.45
N VAL A 35 8.38 0.86 -9.40
CA VAL A 35 8.20 1.92 -8.39
C VAL A 35 7.50 3.11 -9.03
N ARG A 36 6.46 3.64 -8.38
CA ARG A 36 5.84 4.92 -8.73
C ARG A 36 5.81 5.82 -7.51
N VAL A 37 6.03 7.10 -7.71
CA VAL A 37 5.88 8.10 -6.66
C VAL A 37 4.82 9.11 -7.04
N HIS A 38 3.81 9.19 -6.19
CA HIS A 38 2.77 10.20 -6.22
C HIS A 38 3.04 11.21 -5.10
N THR A 39 2.60 12.44 -5.33
CA THR A 39 2.65 13.44 -4.28
C THR A 39 1.45 14.34 -4.36
N ASN A 40 0.79 14.51 -3.21
CA ASN A 40 -0.30 15.46 -3.03
C ASN A 40 0.19 16.76 -2.39
N ALA A 41 1.45 16.81 -1.93
CA ALA A 41 2.04 17.99 -1.32
C ALA A 41 2.52 18.98 -2.41
N PHE A 42 1.93 20.16 -2.46
CA PHE A 42 2.40 21.26 -3.31
C PHE A 42 3.88 21.57 -2.98
N ALA A 43 4.75 21.65 -4.00
CA ALA A 43 6.22 21.85 -3.91
C ALA A 43 7.14 20.62 -3.72
N SER A 44 6.69 19.41 -4.05
CA SER A 44 7.43 18.17 -3.77
C SER A 44 7.91 17.35 -4.98
N GLN A 45 7.85 17.87 -6.21
CA GLN A 45 8.28 17.10 -7.40
C GLN A 45 9.74 16.62 -7.29
N GLY A 46 10.66 17.47 -6.82
CA GLY A 46 12.05 17.08 -6.57
C GLY A 46 12.18 16.03 -5.46
N GLN A 47 11.34 16.10 -4.43
CA GLN A 47 11.31 15.13 -3.33
C GLN A 47 10.79 13.77 -3.80
N ALA A 48 9.78 13.76 -4.69
CA ALA A 48 9.27 12.54 -5.29
C ALA A 48 10.34 11.81 -6.11
N LEU A 49 11.11 12.53 -6.95
CA LEU A 49 12.22 11.95 -7.71
C LEU A 49 13.35 11.42 -6.81
N MET A 50 13.69 12.15 -5.74
CA MET A 50 14.68 11.68 -4.76
C MET A 50 14.20 10.42 -4.03
N LEU A 51 12.93 10.38 -3.61
CA LEU A 51 12.35 9.22 -2.95
C LEU A 51 12.33 8.00 -3.88
N GLU A 52 11.89 8.19 -5.13
CA GLU A 52 11.86 7.16 -6.17
C GLU A 52 13.26 6.55 -6.32
N LYS A 53 14.27 7.40 -6.55
CA LYS A 53 15.66 6.97 -6.70
C LYS A 53 16.16 6.22 -5.47
N ASN A 54 16.00 6.79 -4.27
CA ASN A 54 16.51 6.20 -3.04
C ASN A 54 15.84 4.85 -2.74
N VAL A 55 14.55 4.71 -3.03
CA VAL A 55 13.84 3.43 -2.88
C VAL A 55 14.37 2.42 -3.88
N MET A 56 14.47 2.77 -5.16
CA MET A 56 14.99 1.85 -6.18
C MET A 56 16.41 1.38 -5.85
N ASP A 57 17.29 2.27 -5.39
CA ASP A 57 18.65 1.92 -4.98
C ASP A 57 18.65 0.97 -3.77
N ASN A 58 17.79 1.22 -2.78
CA ASN A 58 17.62 0.32 -1.63
C ASN A 58 17.07 -1.06 -2.03
N LEU A 59 16.11 -1.11 -2.95
CA LEU A 59 15.53 -2.37 -3.43
C LEU A 59 16.58 -3.19 -4.18
N ARG A 60 17.41 -2.57 -5.01
CA ARG A 60 18.52 -3.26 -5.69
C ARG A 60 19.55 -3.80 -4.72
N LEU A 61 19.81 -3.07 -3.63
CA LEU A 61 20.78 -3.48 -2.62
C LEU A 61 20.27 -4.61 -1.72
N LYS A 62 18.97 -4.58 -1.36
CA LYS A 62 18.40 -5.44 -0.31
C LYS A 62 17.53 -6.58 -0.83
N CYS A 63 17.00 -6.47 -2.04
CA CYS A 63 16.11 -7.45 -2.64
C CYS A 63 16.79 -8.15 -3.82
N GLY A 64 16.44 -9.41 -4.06
CA GLY A 64 16.91 -10.19 -5.21
C GLY A 64 16.00 -10.06 -6.43
N PHE A 65 15.46 -8.86 -6.71
CA PHE A 65 14.58 -8.66 -7.88
C PHE A 65 15.42 -8.69 -9.15
N SER A 66 14.93 -9.34 -10.20
CA SER A 66 15.61 -9.36 -11.51
C SER A 66 15.55 -8.01 -12.21
N SER A 67 14.49 -7.23 -11.95
CA SER A 67 14.41 -5.83 -12.36
C SER A 67 13.77 -4.94 -11.29
N VAL A 68 14.28 -3.72 -11.20
CA VAL A 68 13.77 -2.62 -10.37
C VAL A 68 13.71 -1.38 -11.24
N ASP A 69 12.52 -1.04 -11.70
CA ASP A 69 12.28 0.03 -12.67
C ASP A 69 11.19 1.00 -12.20
N ARG A 70 11.03 2.11 -12.92
CA ARG A 70 9.86 2.98 -12.78
C ARG A 70 8.63 2.26 -13.32
N ALA A 71 7.54 2.17 -12.56
CA ALA A 71 6.38 1.45 -13.06
C ALA A 71 5.76 2.17 -14.27
N GLY A 72 5.31 1.37 -15.24
CA GLY A 72 4.85 1.84 -16.56
C GLY A 72 5.91 1.74 -17.65
N SER A 73 7.20 1.54 -17.34
CA SER A 73 8.23 1.27 -18.36
C SER A 73 8.12 -0.16 -18.92
N THR A 74 7.89 -1.13 -18.04
CA THR A 74 7.62 -2.53 -18.35
C THR A 74 6.60 -3.08 -17.36
N PRO A 75 5.83 -4.13 -17.73
CA PRO A 75 4.96 -4.81 -16.79
C PRO A 75 5.79 -5.43 -15.66
N ALA A 76 5.57 -4.97 -14.42
CA ALA A 76 6.20 -5.53 -13.23
C ALA A 76 5.29 -6.56 -12.56
N ASP A 77 5.85 -7.55 -11.86
CA ASP A 77 5.05 -8.50 -11.07
C ASP A 77 4.48 -7.84 -9.80
N VAL A 78 5.22 -6.89 -9.21
CA VAL A 78 4.76 -6.03 -8.10
C VAL A 78 4.90 -4.57 -8.51
N VAL A 79 3.90 -3.77 -8.17
CA VAL A 79 3.98 -2.32 -8.24
C VAL A 79 4.01 -1.76 -6.82
N LEU A 80 4.98 -0.89 -6.56
CA LEU A 80 5.18 -0.17 -5.31
C LEU A 80 4.82 1.30 -5.52
N ASP A 81 3.63 1.67 -5.07
CA ASP A 81 3.12 3.03 -5.15
C ASP A 81 3.45 3.78 -3.85
N LEU A 82 4.26 4.83 -3.97
CA LEU A 82 4.72 5.67 -2.87
C LEU A 82 3.98 7.00 -2.94
N ASN A 83 3.10 7.28 -1.98
CA ASN A 83 2.37 8.54 -1.93
C ASN A 83 2.89 9.40 -0.77
N ILE A 84 3.55 10.51 -1.11
CA ILE A 84 3.93 11.53 -0.13
C ILE A 84 2.67 12.29 0.29
N THR A 85 2.16 11.96 1.47
CA THR A 85 0.91 12.53 2.00
C THR A 85 1.13 13.86 2.69
N SER A 86 2.32 14.07 3.28
CA SER A 86 2.67 15.33 3.93
C SER A 86 4.18 15.55 3.87
N VAL A 87 4.58 16.81 3.77
CA VAL A 87 5.95 17.25 4.03
C VAL A 87 5.84 18.50 4.89
N SER A 88 6.50 18.50 6.04
CA SER A 88 6.49 19.65 6.95
C SER A 88 7.85 19.89 7.55
N ARG A 89 8.16 21.14 7.87
CA ARG A 89 9.26 21.51 8.76
C ARG A 89 8.66 21.93 10.10
N GLY A 90 8.95 21.15 11.15
CA GLY A 90 8.62 21.52 12.52
C GLY A 90 9.65 22.51 13.06
N GLY A 91 9.17 23.65 13.56
CA GLY A 91 10.02 24.65 14.22
C GLY A 91 9.49 26.08 14.11
N GLY A 92 8.49 26.44 14.94
CA GLY A 92 8.03 27.82 15.08
C GLY A 92 9.01 28.76 15.81
N GLY A 93 10.30 28.40 15.89
CA GLY A 93 11.32 29.14 16.62
C GLY A 93 12.72 28.85 16.09
N MET A 94 13.66 29.75 16.36
CA MET A 94 15.02 29.85 15.79
C MET A 94 15.95 28.62 15.94
N ILE A 95 15.49 27.47 16.45
CA ILE A 95 16.40 26.43 17.01
C ILE A 95 16.14 24.99 16.52
N SER A 96 15.14 24.71 15.67
CA SER A 96 15.04 23.39 15.03
C SER A 96 14.35 23.46 13.68
N SER A 97 14.98 22.86 12.66
CA SER A 97 14.47 22.79 11.29
C SER A 97 14.14 21.34 10.92
N GLN A 98 13.53 20.59 11.84
CA GLN A 98 13.25 19.17 11.62
C GLN A 98 12.21 19.01 10.50
N ALA A 99 12.64 18.46 9.38
CA ALA A 99 11.73 17.96 8.36
C ALA A 99 11.09 16.64 8.80
N VAL A 100 9.78 16.54 8.54
CA VAL A 100 8.95 15.34 8.68
C VAL A 100 8.31 15.04 7.33
N VAL A 101 8.40 13.80 6.89
CA VAL A 101 7.78 13.30 5.64
C VAL A 101 6.88 12.13 5.99
N ASP A 102 5.59 12.26 5.71
CA ASP A 102 4.65 11.14 5.79
C ASP A 102 4.46 10.53 4.41
N THR A 103 4.65 9.21 4.31
CA THR A 103 4.51 8.44 3.08
C THR A 103 3.57 7.26 3.30
N LEU A 104 2.53 7.15 2.48
CA LEU A 104 1.78 5.90 2.33
C LEU A 104 2.43 5.08 1.22
N VAL A 105 2.74 3.83 1.51
CA VAL A 105 3.23 2.86 0.56
C VAL A 105 2.11 1.86 0.30
N VAL A 106 1.82 1.59 -0.97
CA VAL A 106 0.84 0.62 -1.41
C VAL A 106 1.55 -0.39 -2.31
N LEU A 107 1.44 -1.68 -1.98
CA LEU A 107 2.00 -2.76 -2.77
C LEU A 107 0.87 -3.44 -3.51
N THR A 108 1.03 -3.61 -4.81
CA THR A 108 0.00 -4.19 -5.68
C THR A 108 0.60 -5.27 -6.57
N ASP A 109 -0.12 -6.36 -6.82
CA ASP A 109 0.23 -7.35 -7.85
C ASP A 109 0.09 -6.68 -9.22
N GLY A 110 1.17 -6.55 -9.97
CA GLY A 110 1.16 -5.82 -11.23
C GLY A 110 0.40 -6.50 -12.37
N LYS A 111 0.05 -7.80 -12.23
CA LYS A 111 -0.79 -8.52 -13.20
C LYS A 111 -2.26 -8.48 -12.80
N ALA A 112 -2.55 -8.74 -11.53
CA ALA A 112 -3.92 -8.84 -11.03
C ALA A 112 -4.51 -7.51 -10.52
N GLY A 113 -3.67 -6.49 -10.31
CA GLY A 113 -4.06 -5.24 -9.64
C GLY A 113 -4.44 -5.42 -8.17
N GLU A 114 -4.09 -6.57 -7.58
CA GLU A 114 -4.49 -6.95 -6.23
C GLU A 114 -3.63 -6.27 -5.17
N LEU A 115 -4.28 -5.73 -4.13
CA LEU A 115 -3.59 -5.11 -3.00
C LEU A 115 -2.85 -6.17 -2.16
N LEU A 116 -1.52 -6.12 -2.20
CA LEU A 116 -0.62 -7.01 -1.45
C LEU A 116 -0.27 -6.48 -0.06
N GLY A 117 -0.43 -5.19 0.17
CA GLY A 117 -0.16 -4.56 1.47
C GLY A 117 -0.14 -3.04 1.40
N THR A 118 -0.24 -2.41 2.56
CA THR A 118 -0.08 -0.96 2.73
C THR A 118 0.75 -0.69 3.97
N VAL A 119 1.57 0.36 3.94
CA VAL A 119 2.30 0.83 5.12
C VAL A 119 2.40 2.35 5.16
N LYS A 120 2.11 2.94 6.32
CA LYS A 120 2.34 4.36 6.58
C LYS A 120 3.67 4.54 7.29
N ILE A 121 4.58 5.29 6.67
CA ILE A 121 5.93 5.56 7.17
C ILE A 121 6.07 7.06 7.39
N GLN A 122 6.50 7.45 8.59
CA GLN A 122 6.86 8.81 8.93
C GLN A 122 8.38 8.91 9.06
N GLY A 123 9.04 9.59 8.12
CA GLY A 123 10.45 9.95 8.19
C GLY A 123 10.67 11.26 8.94
N LYS A 124 11.67 11.30 9.81
CA LYS A 124 12.11 12.49 10.54
C LYS A 124 13.59 12.71 10.30
N SER A 125 13.96 13.95 10.01
CA SER A 125 15.36 14.37 9.88
C SER A 125 16.02 14.63 11.23
N SER A 126 17.33 14.88 11.21
CA SER A 126 18.09 15.33 12.39
C SER A 126 17.77 16.76 12.83
N GLY A 127 17.10 17.56 11.98
CA GLY A 127 16.90 19.00 12.20
C GLY A 127 18.12 19.88 11.92
N MET A 128 19.24 19.29 11.50
CA MET A 128 20.48 19.98 11.11
C MET A 128 20.93 19.55 9.71
N ILE A 129 21.69 20.40 9.01
CA ILE A 129 22.36 20.01 7.77
C ILE A 129 23.57 19.15 8.14
N ILE A 130 23.55 17.88 7.75
CA ILE A 130 24.64 16.92 7.96
C ILE A 130 25.19 16.57 6.58
N ASN A 131 26.50 16.68 6.37
CA ASN A 131 27.14 16.35 5.09
C ASN A 131 26.52 17.06 3.87
N ASN A 132 26.13 18.33 4.05
CA ASN A 132 25.43 19.13 3.03
C ASN A 132 24.04 18.59 2.63
N ASN A 133 23.50 17.59 3.32
CA ASN A 133 22.14 17.11 3.12
C ASN A 133 21.15 17.96 3.91
N VAL A 134 20.21 18.58 3.19
CA VAL A 134 19.09 19.28 3.81
C VAL A 134 18.20 18.30 4.60
N PRO A 135 17.52 18.78 5.66
CA PRO A 135 16.65 17.95 6.50
C PRO A 135 15.67 17.06 5.71
N GLU A 136 15.03 17.57 4.66
CA GLU A 136 14.09 16.81 3.82
C GLU A 136 14.74 15.59 3.17
N THR A 137 15.95 15.75 2.63
CA THR A 137 16.70 14.65 2.01
C THR A 137 16.99 13.56 3.04
N GLN A 138 17.38 13.93 4.26
CA GLN A 138 17.60 12.96 5.34
C GLN A 138 16.31 12.21 5.71
N ALA A 139 15.17 12.90 5.78
CA ALA A 139 13.87 12.28 6.06
C ALA A 139 13.45 11.31 4.95
N LEU A 140 13.68 11.66 3.68
CA LEU A 140 13.39 10.78 2.53
C LEU A 140 14.32 9.57 2.48
N GLU A 141 15.62 9.74 2.80
CA GLU A 141 16.59 8.65 2.88
C GLU A 141 16.16 7.60 3.91
N VAL A 142 15.75 8.01 5.12
CA VAL A 142 15.28 7.05 6.14
C VAL A 142 13.95 6.39 5.78
N VAL A 143 13.03 7.08 5.09
CA VAL A 143 11.83 6.44 4.53
C VAL A 143 12.21 5.37 3.52
N ALA A 144 13.09 5.68 2.56
CA ALA A 144 13.52 4.74 1.53
C ALA A 144 14.22 3.51 2.12
N GLN A 145 15.10 3.72 3.10
CA GLN A 145 15.76 2.67 3.86
C GLN A 145 14.74 1.76 4.55
N THR A 146 13.74 2.35 5.22
CA THR A 146 12.69 1.61 5.93
C THR A 146 11.84 0.77 4.98
N ILE A 147 11.53 1.28 3.79
CA ILE A 147 10.84 0.52 2.73
C ILE A 147 11.68 -0.70 2.32
N GLY A 148 12.97 -0.50 2.03
CA GLY A 148 13.87 -1.60 1.68
C GLY A 148 13.94 -2.69 2.76
N ASP A 149 14.07 -2.29 4.02
CA ASP A 149 14.10 -3.21 5.16
C ASP A 149 12.78 -3.97 5.35
N LEU A 150 11.65 -3.31 5.12
CA LEU A 150 10.32 -3.91 5.22
C LEU A 150 10.09 -4.93 4.10
N LEU A 151 10.46 -4.63 2.85
CA LEU A 151 10.33 -5.59 1.75
C LEU A 151 11.31 -6.77 1.91
N ALA A 152 12.52 -6.52 2.43
CA ALA A 152 13.48 -7.57 2.74
C ALA A 152 12.92 -8.58 3.74
N LYS A 153 12.29 -8.09 4.82
CA LYS A 153 11.57 -8.92 5.81
C LYS A 153 10.35 -9.64 5.22
N SER A 154 9.76 -9.08 4.18
CA SER A 154 8.62 -9.68 3.46
C SER A 154 9.04 -10.73 2.43
N GLY A 155 10.33 -11.13 2.40
CA GLY A 155 10.81 -12.19 1.51
C GLY A 155 11.21 -11.71 0.10
N CYS A 156 11.44 -10.40 -0.11
CA CYS A 156 12.03 -9.95 -1.38
C CYS A 156 13.51 -10.37 -1.54
N SER A 157 14.14 -10.84 -0.45
CA SER A 157 15.52 -11.34 -0.43
C SER A 157 15.54 -12.87 -0.48
N GLY A 158 16.62 -13.44 -1.00
CA GLY A 158 16.82 -14.89 -1.06
C GLY A 158 16.30 -15.58 -2.34
N ALA A 159 16.23 -16.91 -2.28
CA ALA A 159 15.85 -17.73 -3.43
C ALA A 159 14.39 -17.47 -3.84
N ARG A 160 14.17 -17.31 -5.15
CA ARG A 160 12.83 -17.09 -5.71
C ARG A 160 12.07 -18.40 -5.78
N VAL A 161 10.80 -18.36 -5.37
CA VAL A 161 9.87 -19.49 -5.47
C VAL A 161 9.03 -19.26 -6.72
N ALA A 162 8.75 -20.30 -7.50
CA ALA A 162 7.79 -20.17 -8.59
C ALA A 162 6.44 -19.73 -8.01
N LYS A 163 5.80 -18.72 -8.62
CA LYS A 163 4.44 -18.35 -8.25
C LYS A 163 3.56 -19.58 -8.45
N ALA A 164 2.86 -20.00 -7.40
CA ALA A 164 1.92 -21.12 -7.50
C ALA A 164 0.93 -20.79 -8.61
N GLU A 165 0.74 -21.73 -9.53
CA GLU A 165 -0.30 -21.58 -10.55
C GLU A 165 -1.65 -21.49 -9.82
N PRO A 166 -2.51 -20.52 -10.18
CA PRO A 166 -3.84 -20.46 -9.60
C PRO A 166 -4.50 -21.83 -9.75
N PRO A 167 -5.17 -22.37 -8.72
CA PRO A 167 -5.90 -23.62 -8.88
C PRO A 167 -6.84 -23.49 -10.08
N PRO A 168 -6.97 -24.53 -10.92
CA PRO A 168 -7.87 -24.49 -12.05
C PRO A 168 -9.24 -24.04 -11.56
N VAL A 169 -9.86 -23.11 -12.28
CA VAL A 169 -11.15 -22.55 -11.91
C VAL A 169 -12.17 -23.68 -11.95
N VAL A 170 -12.44 -24.28 -10.79
CA VAL A 170 -13.52 -25.25 -10.65
C VAL A 170 -14.81 -24.44 -10.70
N THR A 171 -15.57 -24.58 -11.77
CA THR A 171 -16.92 -24.02 -11.86
C THR A 171 -17.74 -24.59 -10.70
N PRO A 172 -18.23 -23.76 -9.77
CA PRO A 172 -19.06 -24.25 -8.70
C PRO A 172 -20.33 -24.89 -9.29
N PRO A 173 -20.85 -25.98 -8.69
CA PRO A 173 -22.18 -26.46 -9.03
C PRO A 173 -23.20 -25.33 -8.86
N PRO A 174 -24.25 -25.27 -9.69
CA PRO A 174 -25.31 -24.28 -9.56
C PRO A 174 -25.86 -24.31 -8.12
N LEU A 175 -25.77 -23.19 -7.41
CA LEU A 175 -26.36 -23.06 -6.08
C LEU A 175 -27.88 -23.17 -6.20
N ALA A 176 -28.43 -24.26 -5.67
CA ALA A 176 -29.87 -24.47 -5.55
C ALA A 176 -30.43 -23.58 -4.42
N GLY A 177 -30.80 -22.35 -4.76
CA GLY A 177 -31.43 -21.38 -3.86
C GLY A 177 -32.60 -20.68 -4.54
N THR A 178 -33.81 -20.89 -4.03
CA THR A 178 -35.10 -20.76 -4.72
C THR A 178 -35.77 -19.39 -4.60
N ASN A 179 -35.03 -18.28 -4.75
CA ASN A 179 -35.64 -16.97 -5.01
C ASN A 179 -34.85 -16.26 -6.11
N PRO A 180 -35.47 -15.86 -7.23
CA PRO A 180 -34.80 -15.03 -8.21
C PRO A 180 -34.30 -13.76 -7.49
N PRO A 181 -33.01 -13.42 -7.59
CA PRO A 181 -32.54 -12.12 -7.15
C PRO A 181 -33.42 -11.04 -7.80
N PRO A 182 -33.66 -9.90 -7.13
CA PRO A 182 -34.30 -8.76 -7.77
C PRO A 182 -33.60 -8.50 -9.11
N ALA A 183 -34.38 -8.26 -10.17
CA ALA A 183 -33.83 -8.09 -11.51
C ALA A 183 -32.79 -6.97 -11.51
N ILE A 184 -31.52 -7.35 -11.68
CA ILE A 184 -30.41 -6.42 -11.77
C ILE A 184 -30.45 -5.79 -13.17
N ASP A 185 -30.47 -4.47 -13.24
CA ASP A 185 -30.39 -3.75 -14.52
C ASP A 185 -28.95 -3.77 -15.03
N GLU A 186 -28.62 -4.85 -15.75
CA GLU A 186 -27.29 -5.08 -16.32
C GLU A 186 -26.81 -3.95 -17.26
N SER A 187 -27.71 -3.11 -17.78
CA SER A 187 -27.31 -1.94 -18.58
C SER A 187 -26.48 -0.93 -17.80
N LYS A 188 -26.54 -0.95 -16.46
CA LYS A 188 -25.74 -0.08 -15.57
C LYS A 188 -24.35 -0.62 -15.26
N ARG A 189 -24.01 -1.84 -15.69
CA ARG A 189 -22.70 -2.47 -15.40
C ARG A 189 -21.51 -1.62 -15.86
N PRO A 190 -21.49 -1.03 -17.08
CA PRO A 190 -20.37 -0.17 -17.47
C PRO A 190 -20.17 1.03 -16.56
N GLN A 191 -21.25 1.61 -16.03
CA GLN A 191 -21.18 2.71 -15.08
C GLN A 191 -20.62 2.25 -13.72
N ALA A 192 -21.08 1.09 -13.23
CA ALA A 192 -20.54 0.48 -12.01
C ALA A 192 -19.04 0.14 -12.14
N GLU A 193 -18.62 -0.36 -13.29
CA GLU A 193 -17.20 -0.59 -13.60
C GLU A 193 -16.40 0.72 -13.62
N GLY A 194 -16.95 1.78 -14.20
CA GLY A 194 -16.34 3.11 -14.18
C GLY A 194 -16.13 3.66 -12.76
N PHE A 195 -17.11 3.47 -11.85
CA PHE A 195 -16.92 3.84 -10.44
C PHE A 195 -15.89 2.94 -9.75
N ASN A 196 -15.92 1.64 -10.02
CA ASN A 196 -14.95 0.71 -9.47
C ASN A 196 -13.50 1.05 -9.91
N ASP A 197 -13.29 1.44 -11.15
CA ASP A 197 -11.98 1.81 -11.66
C ASP A 197 -11.48 3.12 -11.07
N GLN A 198 -12.34 4.13 -10.96
CA GLN A 198 -12.03 5.37 -10.23
C GLN A 198 -11.75 5.09 -8.75
N GLY A 199 -12.51 4.19 -8.12
CA GLY A 199 -12.32 3.79 -6.73
C GLY A 199 -10.94 3.16 -6.49
N LYS A 200 -10.47 2.30 -7.41
CA LYS A 200 -9.12 1.75 -7.36
C LYS A 200 -8.06 2.85 -7.47
N GLU A 201 -8.24 3.80 -8.38
CA GLU A 201 -7.31 4.95 -8.50
C GLU A 201 -7.24 5.77 -7.22
N LYS A 202 -8.39 6.03 -6.58
CA LYS A 202 -8.46 6.70 -5.27
C LYS A 202 -7.78 5.88 -4.17
N LEU A 203 -7.95 4.56 -4.18
CA LEU A 203 -7.29 3.66 -3.24
C LEU A 203 -5.77 3.72 -3.41
N TYR A 204 -5.27 3.65 -4.65
CA TYR A 204 -3.83 3.74 -4.96
C TYR A 204 -3.24 5.11 -4.58
N THR A 205 -4.02 6.18 -4.70
CA THR A 205 -3.62 7.55 -4.33
C THR A 205 -3.96 7.92 -2.88
N ALA A 206 -4.16 6.92 -2.00
CA ALA A 206 -4.42 7.10 -0.57
C ALA A 206 -5.71 7.86 -0.20
N ASP A 207 -6.57 8.20 -1.15
CA ASP A 207 -7.87 8.80 -0.91
C ASP A 207 -8.88 7.70 -0.54
N LEU A 208 -8.71 7.13 0.65
CA LEU A 208 -9.50 5.98 1.09
C LEU A 208 -10.98 6.31 1.22
N ALA A 209 -11.33 7.55 1.59
CA ALA A 209 -12.71 7.99 1.71
C ALA A 209 -13.36 8.12 0.33
N GLY A 210 -12.67 8.74 -0.64
CA GLY A 210 -13.13 8.79 -2.02
C GLY A 210 -13.25 7.41 -2.66
N ALA A 211 -12.28 6.51 -2.39
CA ALA A 211 -12.32 5.13 -2.86
C ALA A 211 -13.55 4.38 -2.33
N LEU A 212 -13.81 4.47 -1.02
CA LEU A 212 -14.96 3.82 -0.38
C LEU A 212 -16.28 4.31 -0.97
N ALA A 213 -16.43 5.63 -1.15
CA ALA A 213 -17.62 6.22 -1.74
C ALA A 213 -17.88 5.68 -3.17
N LEU A 214 -16.84 5.61 -4.00
CA LEU A 214 -16.94 5.12 -5.38
C LEU A 214 -17.25 3.61 -5.43
N PHE A 215 -16.62 2.80 -4.57
CA PHE A 215 -16.94 1.37 -4.50
C PHE A 215 -18.38 1.14 -4.01
N GLN A 216 -18.87 1.94 -3.07
CA GLN A 216 -20.26 1.86 -2.62
C GLN A 216 -21.23 2.23 -3.75
N GLN A 217 -20.93 3.27 -4.54
CA GLN A 217 -21.71 3.60 -5.74
C GLN A 217 -21.73 2.46 -6.76
N ALA A 218 -20.62 1.73 -6.94
CA ALA A 218 -20.59 0.56 -7.81
C ALA A 218 -21.49 -0.58 -7.28
N VAL A 219 -21.44 -0.87 -5.97
CA VAL A 219 -22.30 -1.86 -5.30
C VAL A 219 -23.78 -1.50 -5.40
N ASP A 220 -24.11 -0.21 -5.20
CA ASP A 220 -25.48 0.28 -5.21
C ASP A 220 -26.09 0.22 -6.63
N LEU A 221 -25.26 0.40 -7.67
CA LEU A 221 -25.69 0.23 -9.06
C LEU A 221 -25.88 -1.24 -9.45
N ILE A 222 -24.88 -2.07 -9.14
CA ILE A 222 -24.85 -3.49 -9.48
C ILE A 222 -24.27 -4.25 -8.29
N PRO A 223 -25.10 -5.03 -7.56
CA PRO A 223 -24.61 -5.90 -6.50
C PRO A 223 -23.72 -7.01 -7.07
N ASP A 224 -22.40 -6.79 -7.07
CA ASP A 224 -21.39 -7.74 -7.53
C ASP A 224 -20.35 -8.00 -6.43
N ALA A 225 -19.97 -9.27 -6.24
CA ALA A 225 -18.99 -9.68 -5.23
C ALA A 225 -17.66 -8.94 -5.37
N LYS A 226 -17.25 -8.61 -6.60
CA LYS A 226 -16.01 -7.86 -6.90
C LYS A 226 -16.04 -6.47 -6.28
N TYR A 227 -17.14 -5.74 -6.42
CA TYR A 227 -17.28 -4.38 -5.88
C TYR A 227 -17.35 -4.42 -4.35
N GLN A 228 -18.11 -5.37 -3.81
CA GLN A 228 -18.23 -5.56 -2.36
C GLN A 228 -16.90 -5.97 -1.71
N TYR A 229 -16.06 -6.74 -2.41
CA TYR A 229 -14.71 -7.05 -1.96
C TYR A 229 -13.81 -5.81 -1.92
N ASN A 230 -13.94 -4.89 -2.88
CA ASN A 230 -13.19 -3.63 -2.86
C ASN A 230 -13.62 -2.70 -1.72
N VAL A 231 -14.90 -2.73 -1.32
CA VAL A 231 -15.37 -2.11 -0.07
C VAL A 231 -14.64 -2.72 1.14
N CYS A 232 -14.54 -4.05 1.21
CA CYS A 232 -13.80 -4.73 2.28
C CYS A 232 -12.31 -4.31 2.34
N LEU A 233 -11.63 -4.29 1.19
CA LEU A 233 -10.23 -3.88 1.11
C LEU A 233 -10.04 -2.45 1.63
N THR A 234 -10.91 -1.53 1.21
CA THR A 234 -10.83 -0.11 1.56
C THR A 234 -11.12 0.14 3.03
N LEU A 235 -12.15 -0.50 3.60
CA LEU A 235 -12.44 -0.42 5.03
C LEU A 235 -11.27 -0.96 5.88
N GLY A 236 -10.66 -2.06 5.44
CA GLY A 236 -9.47 -2.59 6.10
C GLY A 236 -8.26 -1.64 6.00
N ALA A 237 -8.10 -0.93 4.88
CA ALA A 237 -7.06 0.10 4.75
C ALA A 237 -7.34 1.35 5.62
N GLN A 238 -8.60 1.61 5.96
CA GLN A 238 -9.03 2.63 6.93
C GLN A 238 -9.00 2.16 8.39
N GLU A 239 -8.55 0.93 8.65
CA GLU A 239 -8.52 0.32 9.99
C GLU A 239 -9.91 0.12 10.62
N GLN A 240 -10.95 0.10 9.79
CA GLN A 240 -12.31 -0.22 10.21
C GLN A 240 -12.52 -1.74 10.15
N TRP A 241 -11.96 -2.46 11.13
CA TRP A 241 -11.83 -3.92 11.10
C TRP A 241 -13.17 -4.67 11.02
N ASP A 242 -14.12 -4.36 11.92
CA ASP A 242 -15.42 -5.04 11.93
C ASP A 242 -16.24 -4.74 10.66
N PRO A 243 -16.37 -3.46 10.22
CA PRO A 243 -16.99 -3.17 8.92
C PRO A 243 -16.31 -3.86 7.74
N ALA A 244 -14.97 -3.97 7.75
CA ALA A 244 -14.24 -4.65 6.69
C ALA A 244 -14.57 -6.15 6.64
N ILE A 245 -14.57 -6.83 7.79
CA ILE A 245 -14.95 -8.26 7.86
C ILE A 245 -16.38 -8.44 7.35
N GLN A 246 -17.33 -7.62 7.80
CA GLN A 246 -18.72 -7.67 7.34
C GLN A 246 -18.82 -7.45 5.82
N ALA A 247 -18.04 -6.52 5.25
CA ALA A 247 -18.02 -6.31 3.81
C ALA A 247 -17.45 -7.52 3.05
N CYS A 248 -16.39 -8.16 3.55
CA CYS A 248 -15.87 -9.38 2.95
C CYS A 248 -16.86 -10.54 3.04
N GLU A 249 -17.55 -10.68 4.17
CA GLU A 249 -18.60 -11.68 4.38
C GLU A 249 -19.77 -11.49 3.42
N ARG A 250 -20.18 -10.24 3.18
CA ARG A 250 -21.16 -9.92 2.12
C ARG A 250 -20.65 -10.34 0.74
N ALA A 251 -19.40 -10.05 0.39
CA ALA A 251 -18.83 -10.46 -0.88
C ALA A 251 -18.80 -12.00 -1.02
N ARG A 252 -18.53 -12.73 0.06
CA ARG A 252 -18.48 -14.21 0.08
C ARG A 252 -19.81 -14.85 -0.32
N VAL A 253 -20.93 -14.31 0.18
CA VAL A 253 -22.27 -14.88 -0.06
C VAL A 253 -22.89 -14.43 -1.40
N MET A 254 -22.24 -13.53 -2.15
CA MET A 254 -22.71 -13.04 -3.45
C MET A 254 -22.34 -13.96 -4.63
N GLY A 255 -21.85 -15.18 -4.37
CA GLY A 255 -21.43 -16.12 -5.40
C GLY A 255 -20.19 -15.68 -6.19
N PRO A 256 -19.08 -15.28 -5.53
CA PRO A 256 -17.84 -14.93 -6.22
C PRO A 256 -17.26 -16.11 -7.00
N SER A 257 -16.41 -15.83 -7.98
CA SER A 257 -15.59 -16.88 -8.60
C SER A 257 -14.71 -17.57 -7.55
N ALA A 258 -14.31 -18.82 -7.77
CA ALA A 258 -13.48 -19.58 -6.82
C ALA A 258 -12.19 -18.82 -6.44
N ALA A 259 -11.54 -18.16 -7.41
CA ALA A 259 -10.35 -17.35 -7.17
C ALA A 259 -10.64 -16.14 -6.28
N LEU A 260 -11.77 -15.44 -6.49
CA LEU A 260 -12.16 -14.31 -5.64
C LEU A 260 -12.59 -14.80 -4.25
N ASN A 261 -13.25 -15.94 -4.15
CA ASN A 261 -13.63 -16.54 -2.86
C ASN A 261 -12.40 -16.83 -1.99
N ALA A 262 -11.36 -17.44 -2.57
CA ALA A 262 -10.10 -17.69 -1.86
C ALA A 262 -9.42 -16.41 -1.36
N LYS A 263 -9.51 -15.31 -2.14
CA LYS A 263 -9.03 -13.98 -1.70
C LYS A 263 -9.84 -13.42 -0.55
N ILE A 264 -11.18 -13.53 -0.63
CA ILE A 264 -12.09 -13.12 0.44
C ILE A 264 -11.78 -13.87 1.74
N ASP A 265 -11.66 -15.19 1.69
CA ASP A 265 -11.36 -16.03 2.86
C ASP A 265 -9.99 -15.67 3.49
N THR A 266 -8.97 -15.50 2.64
CA THR A 266 -7.65 -15.05 3.08
C THR A 266 -7.74 -13.68 3.76
N ARG A 267 -8.50 -12.75 3.17
CA ARG A 267 -8.65 -11.39 3.68
C ARG A 267 -9.38 -11.37 5.03
N ILE A 268 -10.45 -12.14 5.19
CA ILE A 268 -11.15 -12.29 6.47
C ILE A 268 -10.20 -12.79 7.55
N GLY A 269 -9.40 -13.84 7.26
CA GLY A 269 -8.44 -14.37 8.22
C GLY A 269 -7.33 -13.39 8.61
N LEU A 270 -6.92 -12.49 7.71
CA LEU A 270 -5.97 -11.42 8.02
C LEU A 270 -6.59 -10.32 8.90
N LEU A 271 -7.85 -9.95 8.64
CA LEU A 271 -8.56 -8.92 9.40
C LEU A 271 -8.88 -9.39 10.83
N GLN A 272 -9.26 -10.66 11.00
CA GLN A 272 -9.54 -11.25 12.33
C GLN A 272 -8.32 -11.25 13.26
N LYS A 273 -7.09 -11.31 12.72
CA LYS A 273 -5.85 -11.22 13.50
C LYS A 273 -5.50 -9.81 13.98
N ARG A 274 -6.26 -8.79 13.56
CA ARG A 274 -6.04 -7.37 13.87
C ARG A 274 -7.02 -6.81 14.91
N GLN A 275 -8.03 -7.60 15.29
CA GLN A 275 -8.85 -7.37 16.49
C GLN A 275 -8.03 -7.68 17.74
#